data_AF-A0A1H7EEV2-F1
#
_entry.id   AF-A0A1H7EEV2-F1
#
_cell.length_a   1.000
_cell.length_b   1.000
_cell.length_c   1.000
_cell.angle_alpha   90.00
_cell.angle_beta   90.00
_cell.angle_gamma   90.00
#
_symmetry.space_group_name_H-M   'P 1'
#
loop_
_entity.id
_entity.type
_entity.pdbx_description
1 polymer ?
#
loop_
_entity_poly.entity_id
_entity_poly.type
_entity_poly.pdbx_seq_one_letter_code
_entity_poly.pdbx_strand_id
1 'polypeptide(L)'
;MKIRSQLFSSFSGLLKHSSSATPARGVSRRIAFAAAAAVVGASASLVSVPAWAGWYGHGTAYTSHGTYSGAHAASCGGGTCNHAGGAMGPYGGIASNSGSVTRTAPGQFSNTGTAYGPNGRSVQHSGDTSCASGSCSHTGSMTGSDGRTASTSGEVTRTAAGQYTSSGTVTGGNGNTYNHSASTNCAGWTCSRSGAVTGSNGGTVTHSGSATSVAPGVVVTSGSATGTHGNTVTTSGTVVHGGTVTTGGTTVVTGTTTTVGAAVVVPPPVVVPAPVVVPAPTSTVVVAAPVPAPAPVVVAPPPPAVVVAPAPVVVPPPAPHVVVAVPPPAPHVVYVAPKPRPLVLIPGHWVGRVWVPAHWA
;
A
#
# COMPACT_ATOMS: atom_id res chain seq x y z
N MET A 1 -35.54 22.58 41.06
CA MET A 1 -35.14 22.55 42.50
C MET A 1 -34.45 21.22 42.74
N LYS A 2 -33.12 21.19 42.95
CA LYS A 2 -32.43 21.24 44.27
C LYS A 2 -32.60 19.88 45.01
N ILE A 3 -31.62 19.10 45.48
CA ILE A 3 -30.13 19.00 45.44
C ILE A 3 -29.77 17.76 46.33
N ARG A 4 -28.55 17.19 46.17
CA ARG A 4 -27.74 16.31 47.09
C ARG A 4 -28.05 14.79 47.14
N SER A 5 -27.12 13.84 46.84
CA SER A 5 -25.70 13.60 47.29
C SER A 5 -25.66 12.91 48.68
N GLN A 6 -24.91 11.86 49.04
CA GLN A 6 -23.76 11.12 48.47
C GLN A 6 -23.29 9.96 49.40
N LEU A 7 -22.27 9.21 48.94
CA LEU A 7 -21.16 8.52 49.67
C LEU A 7 -21.45 7.18 50.39
N PHE A 8 -20.50 6.26 50.63
CA PHE A 8 -19.28 5.69 50.00
C PHE A 8 -18.63 4.81 51.10
N SER A 9 -17.84 3.79 50.72
CA SER A 9 -16.75 3.17 51.52
C SER A 9 -17.16 2.23 52.70
N SER A 10 -16.44 1.17 53.09
CA SER A 10 -15.14 0.61 52.67
C SER A 10 -14.81 -0.67 53.45
N PHE A 11 -13.95 -1.50 52.83
CA PHE A 11 -12.82 -2.29 53.39
C PHE A 11 -12.96 -3.49 54.37
N SER A 12 -12.45 -4.62 53.86
CA SER A 12 -11.28 -5.42 54.34
C SER A 12 -11.39 -6.49 55.43
N GLY A 13 -10.90 -7.68 55.03
CA GLY A 13 -9.98 -8.56 55.79
C GLY A 13 -10.64 -9.67 56.62
N LEU A 14 -10.05 -10.85 56.87
CA LEU A 14 -8.75 -11.42 56.54
C LEU A 14 -8.68 -12.86 57.13
N LEU A 15 -8.00 -13.82 56.45
CA LEU A 15 -7.22 -14.97 57.01
C LEU A 15 -7.99 -16.15 57.72
N LYS A 16 -7.69 -17.47 57.62
CA LYS A 16 -6.47 -18.33 57.49
C LYS A 16 -6.89 -19.74 56.95
N HIS A 17 -6.23 -20.35 55.95
CA HIS A 17 -5.01 -21.22 55.97
C HIS A 17 -5.19 -22.68 56.42
N SER A 18 -4.91 -23.64 55.50
CA SER A 18 -3.97 -24.80 55.57
C SER A 18 -4.22 -25.66 54.31
N SER A 19 -3.34 -25.90 53.32
CA SER A 19 -1.88 -26.17 53.16
C SER A 19 -1.51 -27.66 53.13
N SER A 20 -1.24 -28.16 51.93
CA SER A 20 -0.30 -29.28 51.58
C SER A 20 -0.22 -29.37 50.03
N ALA A 21 0.71 -28.75 49.28
CA ALA A 21 2.18 -28.83 49.15
C ALA A 21 2.68 -30.01 48.26
N THR A 22 2.90 -29.84 46.93
CA THR A 22 4.12 -29.50 46.10
C THR A 22 4.87 -30.76 45.56
N PRO A 23 5.64 -30.76 44.42
CA PRO A 23 6.17 -29.61 43.68
C PRO A 23 6.14 -29.60 42.14
N ALA A 24 5.87 -28.40 41.61
CA ALA A 24 6.29 -27.93 40.29
C ALA A 24 7.69 -27.27 40.39
N ARG A 25 8.57 -27.47 39.40
CA ARG A 25 9.86 -26.77 39.28
C ARG A 25 10.15 -26.35 37.82
N GLY A 26 10.41 -25.05 37.66
CA GLY A 26 11.15 -24.40 36.55
C GLY A 26 10.36 -24.22 35.25
N VAL A 27 10.21 -23.05 34.63
CA VAL A 27 11.13 -21.92 34.50
C VAL A 27 10.30 -20.65 34.30
N SER A 28 10.45 -19.71 35.23
CA SER A 28 10.11 -18.29 35.05
C SER A 28 11.28 -17.49 35.60
N ARG A 29 11.72 -16.51 34.80
CA ARG A 29 12.61 -15.35 35.10
C ARG A 29 13.98 -15.34 34.41
N ARG A 30 14.23 -14.13 33.87
CA ARG A 30 15.45 -13.49 33.35
C ARG A 30 15.56 -13.64 31.83
N ILE A 31 15.57 -12.58 31.01
CA ILE A 31 16.15 -11.24 31.20
C ILE A 31 15.27 -10.15 30.52
N ALA A 32 15.09 -9.05 31.24
CA ALA A 32 14.65 -7.75 30.74
C ALA A 32 15.86 -6.79 30.67
N PHE A 33 15.65 -5.64 29.98
CA PHE A 33 16.52 -4.45 29.76
C PHE A 33 17.40 -4.52 28.49
N ALA A 34 17.37 -3.59 27.53
CA ALA A 34 16.84 -2.21 27.41
C ALA A 34 16.39 -1.97 25.95
N ALA A 35 15.59 -0.97 25.54
CA ALA A 35 15.30 0.35 26.09
C ALA A 35 13.91 0.82 25.66
N ALA A 36 13.28 1.64 26.50
CA ALA A 36 12.06 2.39 26.21
C ALA A 36 12.43 3.83 25.83
N ALA A 37 11.83 4.35 24.76
CA ALA A 37 11.47 5.77 24.61
C ALA A 37 10.50 5.91 23.43
N ALA A 38 9.27 6.34 23.72
CA ALA A 38 8.28 6.76 22.74
C ALA A 38 8.47 8.25 22.45
N VAL A 39 8.54 8.67 21.17
CA VAL A 39 8.14 10.02 20.73
C VAL A 39 7.59 9.97 19.30
N VAL A 40 6.43 10.60 19.17
CA VAL A 40 5.67 11.00 17.98
C VAL A 40 6.50 11.82 16.99
N GLY A 41 6.27 11.69 15.68
CA GLY A 41 6.67 12.75 14.74
C GLY A 41 6.82 12.34 13.29
N ALA A 42 5.72 12.43 12.54
CA ALA A 42 5.80 12.63 11.10
C ALA A 42 6.31 14.05 10.83
N SER A 43 7.54 14.20 10.32
CA SER A 43 7.93 15.29 9.41
C SER A 43 9.42 15.23 9.10
N ALA A 44 9.73 15.21 7.80
CA ALA A 44 10.94 15.73 7.16
C ALA A 44 12.22 15.84 8.01
N SER A 45 13.11 14.86 7.84
CA SER A 45 14.52 15.07 8.12
C SER A 45 15.38 14.22 7.18
N LEU A 46 16.01 14.91 6.23
CA LEU A 46 17.24 14.49 5.57
C LEU A 46 18.30 14.28 6.65
N VAL A 47 18.33 13.09 7.25
CA VAL A 47 19.42 12.68 8.13
C VAL A 47 20.20 11.62 7.40
N SER A 48 21.48 11.91 7.15
CA SER A 48 22.49 10.92 6.80
C SER A 48 22.49 9.82 7.86
N VAL A 49 21.73 8.77 7.63
CA VAL A 49 21.77 7.53 8.40
C VAL A 49 23.19 6.96 8.20
N PRO A 50 23.91 6.50 9.25
CA PRO A 50 25.21 5.89 9.07
C PRO A 50 25.10 4.75 8.05
N ALA A 51 26.20 4.49 7.32
CA ALA A 51 26.30 3.50 6.24
C ALA A 51 26.08 2.02 6.66
N TRP A 52 25.48 1.79 7.83
CA TRP A 52 25.20 0.51 8.46
C TRP A 52 23.95 0.61 9.37
N ALA A 53 22.84 1.16 8.87
CA ALA A 53 21.57 1.04 9.59
C ALA A 53 21.01 -0.36 9.34
N GLY A 54 21.32 -1.29 10.25
CA GLY A 54 20.72 -2.62 10.31
C GLY A 54 19.55 -2.63 11.28
N TRP A 55 18.45 -3.28 10.91
CA TRP A 55 17.33 -3.54 11.80
C TRP A 55 16.85 -4.96 11.66
N TYR A 56 16.28 -5.49 12.73
CA TYR A 56 15.66 -6.81 12.76
C TYR A 56 14.36 -6.73 13.54
N GLY A 57 13.42 -7.59 13.19
CA GLY A 57 12.15 -7.71 13.86
C GLY A 57 11.69 -9.15 13.83
N HIS A 58 10.89 -9.52 14.82
CA HIS A 58 10.18 -10.78 14.84
C HIS A 58 8.74 -10.53 15.27
N GLY A 59 7.86 -11.43 14.88
CA GLY A 59 6.44 -11.31 15.17
C GLY A 59 5.77 -12.67 15.14
N THR A 60 4.67 -12.77 15.87
CA THR A 60 3.81 -13.95 15.83
C THR A 60 2.38 -13.50 15.52
N ALA A 61 1.76 -14.13 14.52
CA ALA A 61 0.38 -13.91 14.15
C ALA A 61 -0.45 -15.15 14.49
N TYR A 62 -1.61 -14.93 15.09
CA TYR A 62 -2.57 -15.99 15.43
C TYR A 62 -3.74 -15.93 14.46
N THR A 63 -4.06 -17.07 13.87
CA THR A 63 -5.18 -17.22 12.94
C THR A 63 -6.03 -18.42 13.35
N SER A 64 -7.21 -18.57 12.75
CA SER A 64 -8.02 -19.79 12.89
C SER A 64 -7.30 -21.06 12.44
N HIS A 65 -6.28 -20.93 11.58
CA HIS A 65 -5.48 -22.03 11.06
C HIS A 65 -4.23 -22.33 11.92
N GLY A 66 -3.97 -21.53 12.95
CA GLY A 66 -2.87 -21.73 13.91
C GLY A 66 -1.93 -20.52 14.02
N THR A 67 -0.79 -20.77 14.66
CA THR A 67 0.25 -19.78 14.95
C THR A 67 1.28 -19.68 13.83
N TYR A 68 1.56 -18.47 13.38
CA TYR A 68 2.62 -18.16 12.42
C TYR A 68 3.69 -17.34 13.12
N SER A 69 4.93 -17.78 13.07
CA SER A 69 6.06 -17.04 13.66
C SER A 69 7.04 -16.65 12.57
N GLY A 70 7.42 -15.38 12.54
CA GLY A 70 8.32 -14.86 11.52
C GLY A 70 9.37 -13.92 12.09
N ALA A 71 10.45 -13.80 11.34
CA ALA A 71 11.52 -12.87 11.60
C ALA A 71 11.98 -12.24 10.28
N HIS A 72 12.48 -11.02 10.37
CA HIS A 72 13.10 -10.31 9.25
C HIS A 72 14.27 -9.50 9.75
N ALA A 73 15.22 -9.28 8.86
CA ALA A 73 16.35 -8.39 9.04
C ALA A 73 16.58 -7.61 7.74
N ALA A 74 17.07 -6.40 7.87
CA ALA A 74 17.51 -5.60 6.76
C ALA A 74 18.68 -4.70 7.17
N SER A 75 19.45 -4.27 6.18
CA SER A 75 20.58 -3.40 6.36
C SER A 75 20.77 -2.51 5.15
N CYS A 76 21.08 -1.24 5.36
CA CYS A 76 21.39 -0.30 4.28
C CYS A 76 22.83 0.20 4.33
N GLY A 77 23.46 0.27 3.17
CA GLY A 77 24.78 0.85 2.97
C GLY A 77 24.98 1.21 1.49
N GLY A 78 25.69 2.31 1.22
CA GLY A 78 26.07 2.68 -0.16
C GLY A 78 24.90 2.94 -1.14
N GLY A 79 23.71 3.28 -0.64
CA GLY A 79 22.52 3.47 -1.47
C GLY A 79 21.71 2.20 -1.74
N THR A 80 22.16 1.05 -1.24
CA THR A 80 21.46 -0.23 -1.31
C THR A 80 21.01 -0.68 0.07
N CYS A 81 19.78 -1.19 0.15
CA CYS A 81 19.22 -1.83 1.31
C CYS A 81 18.94 -3.30 1.00
N ASN A 82 19.60 -4.21 1.70
CA ASN A 82 19.34 -5.64 1.60
C ASN A 82 18.35 -6.03 2.69
N HIS A 83 17.48 -6.99 2.39
CA HIS A 83 16.58 -7.59 3.37
C HIS A 83 16.52 -9.10 3.22
N ALA A 84 16.23 -9.77 4.33
CA ALA A 84 15.88 -11.17 4.37
C ALA A 84 14.87 -11.40 5.48
N GLY A 85 13.90 -12.27 5.25
CA GLY A 85 12.94 -12.65 6.26
C GLY A 85 12.24 -13.95 5.91
N GLY A 86 11.51 -14.47 6.88
CA GLY A 86 10.69 -15.64 6.68
C GLY A 86 9.68 -15.83 7.79
N ALA A 87 8.70 -16.68 7.51
CA ALA A 87 7.67 -17.07 8.44
C ALA A 87 7.45 -18.58 8.37
N MET A 88 7.41 -19.22 9.54
CA MET A 88 6.97 -20.61 9.69
C MET A 88 5.46 -20.63 9.95
N GLY A 89 4.76 -21.54 9.29
CA GLY A 89 3.37 -21.81 9.54
C GLY A 89 3.15 -22.87 10.63
N PRO A 90 1.88 -23.07 11.02
CA PRO A 90 1.46 -24.05 12.03
C PRO A 90 1.88 -25.50 11.70
N TYR A 91 2.05 -25.79 10.41
CA TYR A 91 2.39 -27.11 9.89
C TYR A 91 3.89 -27.27 9.58
N GLY A 92 4.74 -26.39 10.11
CA GLY A 92 6.21 -26.47 9.97
C GLY A 92 6.77 -26.02 8.62
N GLY A 93 5.93 -25.69 7.64
CA GLY A 93 6.33 -25.11 6.38
C GLY A 93 6.87 -23.68 6.52
N ILE A 94 7.99 -23.37 5.87
CA ILE A 94 8.65 -22.06 5.93
C ILE A 94 8.51 -21.33 4.59
N ALA A 95 8.02 -20.11 4.62
CA ALA A 95 8.17 -19.17 3.51
C ALA A 95 9.29 -18.20 3.83
N SER A 96 10.16 -17.91 2.87
CA SER A 96 11.22 -16.91 3.01
C SER A 96 11.26 -15.95 1.84
N ASN A 97 11.83 -14.78 2.05
CA ASN A 97 12.09 -13.80 1.02
C ASN A 97 13.39 -13.06 1.35
N SER A 98 14.24 -12.91 0.36
CA SER A 98 15.44 -12.09 0.46
C SER A 98 15.63 -11.28 -0.80
N GLY A 99 16.18 -10.07 -0.66
CA GLY A 99 16.37 -9.18 -1.79
C GLY A 99 17.16 -7.94 -1.47
N SER A 100 17.14 -7.00 -2.41
CA SER A 100 17.72 -5.68 -2.29
C SER A 100 16.86 -4.62 -2.94
N VAL A 101 16.98 -3.40 -2.45
CA VAL A 101 16.51 -2.17 -3.10
C VAL A 101 17.71 -1.24 -3.21
N THR A 102 18.05 -0.82 -4.41
CA THR A 102 19.16 0.09 -4.72
C THR A 102 18.62 1.40 -5.25
N ARG A 103 19.01 2.52 -4.64
CA ARG A 103 18.77 3.84 -5.21
C ARG A 103 19.79 4.12 -6.31
N THR A 104 19.36 4.15 -7.57
CA THR A 104 20.24 4.36 -8.74
C THR A 104 20.44 5.84 -9.05
N ALA A 105 19.47 6.69 -8.70
CA ALA A 105 19.52 8.15 -8.80
C ALA A 105 18.49 8.79 -7.85
N PRO A 106 18.47 10.12 -7.65
CA PRO A 106 17.39 10.78 -6.92
C PRO A 106 16.01 10.41 -7.52
N GLY A 107 15.12 9.87 -6.69
CA GLY A 107 13.80 9.41 -7.12
C GLY A 107 13.78 8.09 -7.92
N GLN A 108 14.93 7.45 -8.17
CA GLN A 108 15.02 6.20 -8.94
C GLN A 108 15.52 5.06 -8.07
N PHE A 109 14.81 3.94 -8.11
CA PHE A 109 15.06 2.76 -7.30
C PHE A 109 14.92 1.50 -8.15
N SER A 110 15.85 0.57 -8.01
CA SER A 110 15.72 -0.79 -8.53
C SER A 110 15.60 -1.76 -7.37
N ASN A 111 14.81 -2.81 -7.53
CA ASN A 111 14.68 -3.88 -6.55
C ASN A 111 14.82 -5.25 -7.19
N THR A 112 15.36 -6.19 -6.44
CA THR A 112 15.49 -7.59 -6.83
C THR A 112 15.33 -8.48 -5.62
N GLY A 113 14.91 -9.73 -5.82
CA GLY A 113 14.89 -10.70 -4.75
C GLY A 113 14.37 -12.06 -5.17
N THR A 114 14.37 -12.99 -4.22
CA THR A 114 13.82 -14.33 -4.38
C THR A 114 12.95 -14.64 -3.18
N ALA A 115 11.72 -15.10 -3.44
CA ALA A 115 10.83 -15.67 -2.45
C ALA A 115 10.84 -17.20 -2.59
N TYR A 116 10.82 -17.92 -1.48
CA TYR A 116 10.61 -19.36 -1.42
C TYR A 116 9.34 -19.67 -0.65
N GLY A 117 8.50 -20.53 -1.19
CA GLY A 117 7.31 -21.04 -0.53
C GLY A 117 7.60 -22.26 0.35
N PRO A 118 6.66 -22.64 1.23
CA PRO A 118 6.76 -23.84 2.07
C PRO A 118 6.99 -25.16 1.33
N ASN A 119 6.67 -25.19 0.03
CA ASN A 119 6.84 -26.35 -0.86
C ASN A 119 8.13 -26.30 -1.68
N GLY A 120 9.08 -25.41 -1.34
CA GLY A 120 10.37 -25.28 -2.03
C GLY A 120 10.30 -24.59 -3.40
N ARG A 121 9.11 -24.20 -3.88
CA ARG A 121 8.98 -23.41 -5.10
C ARG A 121 9.47 -21.99 -4.87
N SER A 122 10.14 -21.43 -5.87
CA SER A 122 10.68 -20.07 -5.80
C SER A 122 10.00 -19.12 -6.76
N VAL A 123 10.03 -17.83 -6.42
CA VAL A 123 9.72 -16.72 -7.32
C VAL A 123 10.83 -15.70 -7.24
N GLN A 124 11.54 -15.53 -8.35
CA GLN A 124 12.48 -14.46 -8.55
C GLN A 124 11.71 -13.22 -8.96
N HIS A 125 12.01 -12.08 -8.36
CA HIS A 125 11.35 -10.83 -8.71
C HIS A 125 12.38 -9.71 -8.89
N SER A 126 12.03 -8.79 -9.78
CA SER A 126 12.78 -7.56 -10.00
C SER A 126 11.82 -6.44 -10.34
N GLY A 127 12.26 -5.20 -10.17
CA GLY A 127 11.52 -4.05 -10.63
C GLY A 127 12.31 -2.76 -10.55
N ASP A 128 11.80 -1.74 -11.21
CA ASP A 128 12.35 -0.40 -11.22
C ASP A 128 11.22 0.58 -10.91
N THR A 129 11.53 1.61 -10.13
CA THR A 129 10.63 2.72 -9.82
C THR A 129 11.35 4.01 -10.15
N SER A 130 10.71 4.88 -10.93
CA SER A 130 11.25 6.17 -11.30
C SER A 130 10.24 7.26 -11.00
N CYS A 131 10.61 8.16 -10.10
CA CYS A 131 9.82 9.32 -9.74
C CYS A 131 10.50 10.61 -10.20
N ALA A 132 9.88 11.32 -11.14
CA ALA A 132 10.34 12.60 -11.64
C ALA A 132 9.15 13.50 -11.96
N SER A 133 9.30 14.80 -11.68
CA SER A 133 8.35 15.84 -12.12
C SER A 133 6.87 15.60 -11.73
N GLY A 134 6.61 15.01 -10.56
CA GLY A 134 5.25 14.72 -10.08
C GLY A 134 4.65 13.42 -10.62
N SER A 135 5.39 12.68 -11.45
CA SER A 135 5.04 11.34 -11.93
C SER A 135 5.95 10.29 -11.30
N CYS A 136 5.40 9.13 -11.00
CA CYS A 136 6.12 7.95 -10.56
C CYS A 136 5.70 6.76 -11.42
N SER A 137 6.64 6.16 -12.14
CA SER A 137 6.43 4.90 -12.85
C SER A 137 7.05 3.73 -12.10
N HIS A 138 6.48 2.56 -12.27
CA HIS A 138 7.01 1.30 -11.78
C HIS A 138 6.91 0.24 -12.86
N THR A 139 7.96 -0.56 -13.02
CA THR A 139 7.94 -1.82 -13.76
C THR A 139 8.41 -2.94 -12.85
N GLY A 140 7.86 -4.14 -13.05
CA GLY A 140 8.20 -5.29 -12.24
C GLY A 140 8.04 -6.60 -13.01
N SER A 141 8.79 -7.61 -12.60
CA SER A 141 8.68 -8.97 -13.10
C SER A 141 8.76 -9.97 -11.95
N MET A 142 8.06 -11.11 -12.11
CA MET A 142 8.03 -12.22 -11.18
C MET A 142 8.10 -13.52 -11.98
N THR A 143 9.23 -14.22 -11.91
CA THR A 143 9.47 -15.49 -12.60
C THR A 143 9.38 -16.64 -11.61
N GLY A 144 8.44 -17.55 -11.84
CA GLY A 144 8.27 -18.75 -11.03
C GLY A 144 9.31 -19.82 -11.34
N SER A 145 9.42 -20.82 -10.46
CA SER A 145 10.27 -22.00 -10.67
C SER A 145 9.89 -22.83 -11.91
N ASP A 146 8.70 -22.62 -12.48
CA ASP A 146 8.24 -23.23 -13.74
C ASP A 146 8.68 -22.43 -15.00
N GLY A 147 9.46 -21.37 -14.82
CA GLY A 147 9.98 -20.52 -15.89
C GLY A 147 8.97 -19.52 -16.46
N ARG A 148 7.74 -19.48 -15.95
CA ARG A 148 6.74 -18.49 -16.38
C ARG A 148 6.95 -17.17 -15.65
N THR A 149 6.85 -16.07 -16.41
CA THR A 149 7.05 -14.72 -15.89
C THR A 149 5.77 -13.91 -15.95
N ALA A 150 5.33 -13.39 -14.81
CA ALA A 150 4.36 -12.31 -14.76
C ALA A 150 5.09 -10.97 -14.77
N SER A 151 4.51 -9.95 -15.39
CA SER A 151 5.03 -8.59 -15.38
C SER A 151 3.98 -7.58 -14.96
N THR A 152 4.44 -6.48 -14.38
CA THR A 152 3.62 -5.36 -13.98
C THR A 152 4.24 -4.08 -14.49
N SER A 153 3.42 -3.15 -14.94
CA SER A 153 3.83 -1.77 -15.18
C SER A 153 2.76 -0.84 -14.62
N GLY A 154 3.15 0.35 -14.21
CA GLY A 154 2.20 1.37 -13.79
C GLY A 154 2.83 2.74 -13.70
N GLU A 155 1.97 3.73 -13.69
CA GLU A 155 2.33 5.13 -13.53
C GLU A 155 1.28 5.81 -12.68
N VAL A 156 1.74 6.67 -11.78
CA VAL A 156 0.90 7.61 -11.05
C VAL A 156 1.43 9.01 -11.30
N THR A 157 0.56 9.91 -11.74
CA THR A 157 0.92 11.30 -12.05
C THR A 157 0.07 12.24 -11.22
N ARG A 158 0.73 13.15 -10.51
CA ARG A 158 0.10 14.27 -9.84
C ARG A 158 0.19 15.50 -10.74
N THR A 159 -0.91 15.88 -11.36
CA THR A 159 -0.97 17.05 -12.25
C THR A 159 -1.15 18.36 -11.50
N ALA A 160 -1.80 18.32 -10.33
CA ALA A 160 -1.99 19.46 -9.44
C ALA A 160 -2.29 19.00 -8.00
N ALA A 161 -2.43 19.94 -7.06
CA ALA A 161 -2.89 19.61 -5.72
C ALA A 161 -4.29 18.98 -5.76
N GLY A 162 -4.45 17.80 -5.16
CA GLY A 162 -5.72 17.07 -5.18
C GLY A 162 -6.07 16.41 -6.52
N GLN A 163 -5.19 16.48 -7.52
CA GLN A 163 -5.41 15.89 -8.85
C GLN A 163 -4.37 14.82 -9.14
N TYR A 164 -4.86 13.60 -9.35
CA TYR A 164 -4.05 12.41 -9.56
C TYR A 164 -4.62 11.57 -10.69
N THR A 165 -3.75 11.01 -11.51
CA THR A 165 -4.09 9.95 -12.46
C THR A 165 -3.21 8.75 -12.17
N SER A 166 -3.74 7.55 -12.40
CA SER A 166 -2.95 6.33 -12.36
C SER A 166 -3.32 5.43 -13.51
N SER A 167 -2.36 4.69 -14.02
CA SER A 167 -2.60 3.62 -14.98
C SER A 167 -1.62 2.49 -14.76
N GLY A 168 -1.92 1.32 -15.32
CA GLY A 168 -0.95 0.24 -15.33
C GLY A 168 -1.48 -1.05 -15.88
N THR A 169 -0.57 -1.96 -16.12
CA THR A 169 -0.78 -3.24 -16.77
C THR A 169 -0.25 -4.36 -15.89
N VAL A 170 -0.96 -5.47 -15.82
CA VAL A 170 -0.50 -6.72 -15.23
C VAL A 170 -0.65 -7.82 -16.26
N THR A 171 0.47 -8.43 -16.65
CA THR A 171 0.50 -9.58 -17.56
C THR A 171 0.87 -10.81 -16.75
N GLY A 172 -0.02 -11.78 -16.65
CA GLY A 172 0.25 -13.03 -15.95
C GLY A 172 1.19 -13.95 -16.74
N GLY A 173 1.78 -14.94 -16.08
CA GLY A 173 2.69 -15.93 -16.72
C GLY A 173 2.07 -16.76 -17.84
N ASN A 174 0.75 -16.72 -17.99
CA ASN A 174 0.01 -17.35 -19.10
C ASN A 174 -0.28 -16.37 -20.26
N GLY A 175 0.25 -15.14 -20.23
CA GLY A 175 0.06 -14.12 -21.26
C GLY A 175 -1.22 -13.29 -21.15
N ASN A 176 -2.11 -13.59 -20.19
CA ASN A 176 -3.31 -12.80 -19.97
C ASN A 176 -2.96 -11.44 -19.35
N THR A 177 -3.48 -10.37 -19.96
CA THR A 177 -3.20 -9.00 -19.56
C THR A 177 -4.43 -8.32 -18.96
N TYR A 178 -4.21 -7.57 -17.88
CA TYR A 178 -5.20 -6.70 -17.26
C TYR A 178 -4.67 -5.28 -17.26
N ASN A 179 -5.50 -4.33 -17.66
CA ASN A 179 -5.14 -2.93 -17.64
C ASN A 179 -6.03 -2.19 -16.65
N HIS A 180 -5.49 -1.20 -15.96
CA HIS A 180 -6.26 -0.29 -15.14
C HIS A 180 -5.94 1.16 -15.47
N SER A 181 -6.93 2.02 -15.27
CA SER A 181 -6.78 3.46 -15.27
C SER A 181 -7.65 4.04 -14.17
N ALA A 182 -7.20 5.10 -13.52
CA ALA A 182 -8.00 5.82 -12.53
C ALA A 182 -7.61 7.29 -12.48
N SER A 183 -8.52 8.09 -11.95
CA SER A 183 -8.32 9.51 -11.70
C SER A 183 -9.00 9.92 -10.41
N THR A 184 -8.41 10.91 -9.75
CA THR A 184 -9.01 11.64 -8.65
C THR A 184 -8.86 13.12 -8.93
N ASN A 185 -9.95 13.88 -8.75
CA ASN A 185 -9.96 15.31 -8.92
C ASN A 185 -10.69 15.97 -7.74
N CYS A 186 -9.95 16.67 -6.91
CA CYS A 186 -10.48 17.48 -5.82
C CYS A 186 -10.50 18.95 -6.23
N ALA A 187 -11.71 19.52 -6.32
CA ALA A 187 -11.95 20.93 -6.56
C ALA A 187 -12.93 21.49 -5.52
N GLY A 188 -12.49 22.51 -4.78
CA GLY A 188 -13.26 23.08 -3.68
C GLY A 188 -13.57 22.04 -2.60
N TRP A 189 -14.86 21.86 -2.30
CA TRP A 189 -15.34 20.93 -1.26
C TRP A 189 -15.62 19.51 -1.78
N THR A 190 -15.43 19.26 -3.07
CA THR A 190 -15.75 17.99 -3.70
C THR A 190 -14.52 17.31 -4.27
N CYS A 191 -14.35 16.04 -3.96
CA CYS A 191 -13.43 15.14 -4.62
C CYS A 191 -14.22 14.13 -5.44
N SER A 192 -13.98 14.07 -6.75
CA SER A 192 -14.46 12.99 -7.61
C SER A 192 -13.36 11.98 -7.85
N ARG A 193 -13.76 10.72 -8.03
CA ARG A 193 -12.88 9.63 -8.45
C ARG A 193 -13.54 8.83 -9.56
N SER A 194 -12.72 8.28 -10.44
CA SER A 194 -13.14 7.33 -11.45
C SER A 194 -12.03 6.33 -11.72
N GLY A 195 -12.40 5.16 -12.21
CA GLY A 195 -11.43 4.20 -12.71
C GLY A 195 -12.08 3.10 -13.53
N ALA A 196 -11.24 2.40 -14.27
CA ALA A 196 -11.59 1.28 -15.10
C ALA A 196 -10.55 0.17 -14.95
N VAL A 197 -11.00 -1.08 -15.01
CA VAL A 197 -10.15 -2.26 -15.12
C VAL A 197 -10.64 -3.08 -16.31
N THR A 198 -9.78 -3.30 -17.29
CA THR A 198 -10.06 -4.09 -18.49
C THR A 198 -9.30 -5.41 -18.41
N GLY A 199 -10.02 -6.52 -18.50
CA GLY A 199 -9.42 -7.85 -18.52
C GLY A 199 -8.94 -8.28 -19.90
N SER A 200 -8.28 -9.44 -19.96
CA SER A 200 -7.69 -9.99 -21.19
C SER A 200 -8.70 -10.28 -22.29
N ASN A 201 -9.97 -10.49 -21.91
CA ASN A 201 -11.08 -10.73 -22.84
C ASN A 201 -11.77 -9.43 -23.31
N GLY A 202 -11.20 -8.26 -23.02
CA GLY A 202 -11.74 -6.94 -23.40
C GLY A 202 -12.89 -6.43 -22.50
N GLY A 203 -13.48 -7.29 -21.66
CA GLY A 203 -14.47 -6.88 -20.68
C GLY A 203 -13.90 -5.86 -19.69
N THR A 204 -14.64 -4.78 -19.46
CA THR A 204 -14.22 -3.67 -18.59
C THR A 204 -15.19 -3.49 -17.42
N VAL A 205 -14.64 -3.35 -16.21
CA VAL A 205 -15.36 -2.88 -15.02
C VAL A 205 -15.00 -1.43 -14.80
N THR A 206 -15.99 -0.54 -14.74
CA THR A 206 -15.78 0.87 -14.42
C THR A 206 -16.35 1.20 -13.06
N HIS A 207 -15.75 2.16 -12.38
CA HIS A 207 -16.29 2.72 -11.15
C HIS A 207 -16.11 4.24 -11.14
N SER A 208 -17.01 4.92 -10.44
CA SER A 208 -16.94 6.35 -10.22
C SER A 208 -17.50 6.70 -8.85
N GLY A 209 -17.22 7.88 -8.34
CA GLY A 209 -17.81 8.35 -7.10
C GLY A 209 -17.37 9.76 -6.73
N SER A 210 -18.02 10.30 -5.71
CA SER A 210 -17.67 11.60 -5.16
C SER A 210 -17.75 11.62 -3.65
N ALA A 211 -17.03 12.56 -3.04
CA ALA A 211 -17.15 12.95 -1.65
C ALA A 211 -17.22 14.48 -1.59
N THR A 212 -18.31 15.01 -1.06
CA THR A 212 -18.58 16.45 -0.97
C THR A 212 -18.79 16.84 0.49
N SER A 213 -17.94 17.74 1.00
CA SER A 213 -18.17 18.39 2.29
C SER A 213 -19.31 19.40 2.13
N VAL A 214 -20.41 19.19 2.85
CA VAL A 214 -21.60 20.08 2.82
C VAL A 214 -21.70 20.98 4.06
N ALA A 215 -21.02 20.60 5.14
CA ALA A 215 -20.87 21.36 6.37
C ALA A 215 -19.63 20.86 7.14
N PRO A 216 -19.11 21.61 8.12
CA PRO A 216 -18.04 21.12 8.99
C PRO A 216 -18.39 19.76 9.59
N GLY A 217 -17.55 18.76 9.33
CA GLY A 217 -17.76 17.40 9.80
C GLY A 217 -18.83 16.59 9.07
N VAL A 218 -19.45 17.08 7.98
CA VAL A 218 -20.47 16.35 7.22
C VAL A 218 -20.04 16.18 5.76
N VAL A 219 -19.92 14.92 5.33
CA VAL A 219 -19.54 14.56 3.97
C VAL A 219 -20.62 13.69 3.33
N VAL A 220 -21.11 14.11 2.18
CA VAL A 220 -21.98 13.30 1.33
C VAL A 220 -21.10 12.52 0.35
N THR A 221 -21.37 11.23 0.20
CA THR A 221 -20.64 10.34 -0.71
C THR A 221 -21.57 9.72 -1.72
N SER A 222 -21.04 9.52 -2.93
CA SER A 222 -21.67 8.71 -3.96
C SER A 222 -20.64 7.77 -4.58
N GLY A 223 -21.12 6.65 -5.13
CA GLY A 223 -20.31 5.67 -5.81
C GLY A 223 -21.14 4.89 -6.80
N SER A 224 -20.55 4.49 -7.92
CA SER A 224 -21.12 3.51 -8.82
C SER A 224 -20.05 2.56 -9.33
N ALA A 225 -20.44 1.33 -9.65
CA ALA A 225 -19.60 0.35 -10.30
C ALA A 225 -20.43 -0.38 -11.38
N THR A 226 -19.93 -0.37 -12.61
CA THR A 226 -20.54 -1.06 -13.74
C THR A 226 -19.69 -2.27 -14.12
N GLY A 227 -20.31 -3.45 -14.06
CA GLY A 227 -19.66 -4.71 -14.42
C GLY A 227 -19.53 -4.90 -15.93
N THR A 228 -18.83 -5.96 -16.32
CA THR A 228 -18.56 -6.30 -17.74
C THR A 228 -19.81 -6.60 -18.57
N HIS A 229 -20.94 -6.89 -17.90
CA HIS A 229 -22.23 -7.19 -18.53
C HIS A 229 -23.20 -5.99 -18.51
N GLY A 230 -22.70 -4.80 -18.16
CA GLY A 230 -23.49 -3.56 -18.18
C GLY A 230 -24.35 -3.32 -16.93
N ASN A 231 -24.43 -4.26 -15.99
CA ASN A 231 -25.10 -4.02 -14.70
C ASN A 231 -24.32 -3.01 -13.85
N THR A 232 -25.02 -1.97 -13.39
CA THR A 232 -24.46 -0.93 -12.52
C THR A 232 -25.04 -1.01 -11.11
N VAL A 233 -24.16 -1.03 -10.11
CA VAL A 233 -24.51 -0.87 -8.69
C VAL A 233 -24.16 0.55 -8.28
N THR A 234 -25.11 1.26 -7.67
CA THR A 234 -24.91 2.63 -7.17
C THR A 234 -25.10 2.65 -5.66
N THR A 235 -24.28 3.43 -4.98
CA THR A 235 -24.30 3.63 -3.53
C THR A 235 -24.22 5.11 -3.22
N SER A 236 -24.92 5.56 -2.18
CA SER A 236 -24.79 6.90 -1.63
C SER A 236 -24.92 6.86 -0.13
N GLY A 237 -24.26 7.78 0.57
CA GLY A 237 -24.32 7.85 2.02
C GLY A 237 -23.80 9.17 2.56
N THR A 238 -24.17 9.47 3.80
CA THR A 238 -23.68 10.63 4.54
C THR A 238 -22.83 10.18 5.71
N VAL A 239 -21.67 10.82 5.87
CA VAL A 239 -20.73 10.60 6.98
C VAL A 239 -20.72 11.86 7.82
N VAL A 240 -21.05 11.72 9.10
CA VAL A 240 -20.99 12.82 10.08
C VAL A 240 -19.90 12.49 11.09
N HIS A 241 -18.97 13.41 11.32
CA HIS A 241 -17.89 13.25 12.29
C HIS A 241 -18.48 13.06 13.69
N GLY A 242 -18.26 11.88 14.30
CA GLY A 242 -18.86 11.51 15.59
C GLY A 242 -20.22 10.82 15.50
N GLY A 243 -20.78 10.64 14.30
CA GLY A 243 -21.98 9.84 14.04
C GLY A 243 -21.66 8.48 13.41
N THR A 244 -22.52 7.50 13.62
CA THR A 244 -22.46 6.21 12.92
C THR A 244 -22.94 6.38 11.47
N VAL A 245 -22.15 5.91 10.51
CA VAL A 245 -22.52 5.93 9.08
C VAL A 245 -23.67 4.96 8.85
N THR A 246 -24.84 5.48 8.46
CA THR A 246 -25.98 4.64 8.04
C THR A 246 -25.91 4.48 6.53
N THR A 247 -25.36 3.37 6.04
CA THR A 247 -25.41 3.03 4.63
C THR A 247 -26.85 2.64 4.27
N GLY A 248 -27.50 3.46 3.44
CA GLY A 248 -28.81 3.13 2.87
C GLY A 248 -28.73 1.84 2.07
N GLY A 249 -29.70 0.95 2.30
CA GLY A 249 -29.67 -0.46 1.90
C GLY A 249 -29.38 -0.74 0.42
N THR A 250 -28.79 -1.92 0.21
CA THR A 250 -28.46 -2.52 -1.08
C THR A 250 -29.70 -2.61 -1.97
N THR A 251 -29.75 -1.82 -3.05
CA THR A 251 -30.67 -2.05 -4.17
C THR A 251 -29.93 -2.74 -5.30
N VAL A 252 -30.20 -4.03 -5.52
CA VAL A 252 -29.85 -4.71 -6.76
C VAL A 252 -30.92 -4.33 -7.78
N VAL A 253 -30.64 -3.32 -8.60
CA VAL A 253 -31.54 -2.90 -9.68
C VAL A 253 -31.24 -3.75 -10.92
N THR A 254 -32.18 -4.61 -11.30
CA THR A 254 -32.20 -5.26 -12.62
C THR A 254 -33.30 -4.61 -13.44
N GLY A 255 -32.92 -3.69 -14.34
CA GLY A 255 -33.83 -3.08 -15.32
C GLY A 255 -34.83 -2.07 -14.74
N THR A 256 -35.09 -1.01 -15.49
CA THR A 256 -36.03 0.10 -15.23
C THR A 256 -35.68 1.09 -14.10
N THR A 257 -35.45 2.33 -14.53
CA THR A 257 -35.14 3.53 -13.75
C THR A 257 -36.14 3.73 -12.61
N THR A 258 -35.67 3.65 -11.37
CA THR A 258 -36.45 4.07 -10.19
C THR A 258 -35.61 5.00 -9.34
N THR A 259 -35.97 6.28 -9.31
CA THR A 259 -35.39 7.27 -8.39
C THR A 259 -36.02 7.07 -7.01
N VAL A 260 -35.26 6.59 -6.03
CA VAL A 260 -35.68 6.63 -4.62
C VAL A 260 -34.98 7.81 -3.96
N GLY A 261 -35.71 8.92 -3.82
CA GLY A 261 -35.33 10.02 -2.95
C GLY A 261 -35.52 9.59 -1.50
N ALA A 262 -34.45 9.65 -0.69
CA ALA A 262 -34.57 9.52 0.74
C ALA A 262 -35.38 10.71 1.29
N ALA A 263 -36.50 10.41 1.95
CA ALA A 263 -37.30 11.39 2.67
C ALA A 263 -36.47 11.99 3.81
N VAL A 264 -35.99 13.21 3.64
CA VAL A 264 -35.53 14.04 4.75
C VAL A 264 -36.77 14.50 5.49
N VAL A 265 -36.97 14.02 6.72
CA VAL A 265 -37.99 14.54 7.64
C VAL A 265 -37.59 15.97 8.01
N VAL A 266 -38.26 16.94 7.40
CA VAL A 266 -38.19 18.36 7.78
C VAL A 266 -39.11 18.55 9.00
N PRO A 267 -38.63 19.10 10.14
CA PRO A 267 -39.51 19.45 11.26
C PRO A 267 -40.52 20.53 10.85
N PRO A 268 -41.73 20.57 11.46
CA PRO A 268 -42.83 21.41 11.01
C PRO A 268 -42.45 22.92 11.01
N PRO A 269 -42.93 23.70 10.03
CA PRO A 269 -42.57 25.10 9.90
C PRO A 269 -43.13 25.93 11.06
N VAL A 270 -42.26 26.73 11.66
CA VAL A 270 -42.65 27.85 12.52
C VAL A 270 -43.45 28.85 11.67
N VAL A 271 -44.68 29.12 12.09
CA VAL A 271 -45.57 30.11 11.47
C VAL A 271 -44.98 31.50 11.69
N VAL A 272 -44.49 32.12 10.61
CA VAL A 272 -44.15 33.55 10.55
C VAL A 272 -45.26 34.25 9.76
N PRO A 273 -45.78 35.41 10.21
CA PRO A 273 -46.85 36.12 9.50
C PRO A 273 -46.44 36.57 8.09
N ALA A 274 -47.41 36.56 7.19
CA ALA A 274 -47.26 36.71 5.74
C ALA A 274 -46.54 37.99 5.29
N PRO A 275 -45.55 37.90 4.38
CA PRO A 275 -45.03 39.04 3.65
C PRO A 275 -46.02 39.52 2.57
N VAL A 276 -46.06 40.84 2.40
CA VAL A 276 -46.83 41.58 1.39
C VAL A 276 -46.54 41.07 -0.03
N VAL A 277 -47.60 40.77 -0.77
CA VAL A 277 -47.57 40.36 -2.18
C VAL A 277 -47.19 41.56 -3.05
N VAL A 278 -46.03 41.49 -3.70
CA VAL A 278 -45.69 42.33 -4.86
C VAL A 278 -45.91 41.48 -6.12
N PRO A 279 -46.70 41.94 -7.11
CA PRO A 279 -46.91 41.18 -8.34
C PRO A 279 -45.60 41.08 -9.15
N ALA A 280 -45.26 39.86 -9.57
CA ALA A 280 -44.10 39.57 -10.40
C ALA A 280 -44.30 40.09 -11.85
N PRO A 281 -43.24 40.60 -12.51
CA PRO A 281 -43.34 41.02 -13.90
C PRO A 281 -43.53 39.80 -14.82
N THR A 282 -44.52 39.91 -15.71
CA THR A 282 -44.79 38.95 -16.78
C THR A 282 -43.59 38.85 -17.72
N SER A 283 -42.91 37.71 -17.71
CA SER A 283 -41.86 37.39 -18.68
C SER A 283 -42.51 36.74 -19.91
N THR A 284 -42.54 37.46 -21.02
CA THR A 284 -42.90 36.94 -22.34
C THR A 284 -41.83 35.95 -22.81
N VAL A 285 -42.22 34.70 -23.04
CA VAL A 285 -41.36 33.69 -23.67
C VAL A 285 -41.30 33.97 -25.17
N VAL A 286 -40.20 34.55 -25.64
CA VAL A 286 -39.88 34.57 -27.07
C VAL A 286 -39.24 33.23 -27.41
N VAL A 287 -39.95 32.40 -28.17
CA VAL A 287 -39.40 31.18 -28.76
C VAL A 287 -38.40 31.59 -29.84
N ALA A 288 -37.11 31.47 -29.54
CA ALA A 288 -36.05 31.65 -30.53
C ALA A 288 -36.03 30.45 -31.49
N ALA A 289 -36.05 30.74 -32.79
CA ALA A 289 -35.93 29.75 -33.86
C ALA A 289 -34.60 28.97 -33.76
N PRO A 290 -34.56 27.69 -34.17
CA PRO A 290 -33.36 26.88 -34.09
C PRO A 290 -32.23 27.47 -34.96
N VAL A 291 -31.05 27.60 -34.33
CA VAL A 291 -29.81 28.06 -34.96
C VAL A 291 -29.39 27.06 -36.05
N PRO A 292 -29.07 27.49 -37.29
CA PRO A 292 -28.58 26.60 -38.32
C PRO A 292 -27.26 25.95 -37.92
N ALA A 293 -27.15 24.63 -38.10
CA ALA A 293 -25.90 23.91 -37.89
C ALA A 293 -24.79 24.47 -38.80
N PRO A 294 -23.56 24.70 -38.28
CA PRO A 294 -22.46 25.17 -39.10
C PRO A 294 -22.09 24.10 -40.15
N ALA A 295 -21.86 24.58 -41.38
CA ALA A 295 -21.47 23.74 -42.51
C ALA A 295 -20.17 22.98 -42.24
N PRO A 296 -20.02 21.75 -42.75
CA PRO A 296 -18.80 20.96 -42.55
C PRO A 296 -17.61 21.66 -43.23
N VAL A 297 -16.60 21.99 -42.43
CA VAL A 297 -15.30 22.44 -42.92
C VAL A 297 -14.59 21.22 -43.51
N VAL A 298 -14.49 21.18 -44.83
CA VAL A 298 -13.64 20.23 -45.54
C VAL A 298 -12.19 20.65 -45.34
N VAL A 299 -11.49 19.97 -44.43
CA VAL A 299 -10.04 20.12 -44.29
C VAL A 299 -9.39 19.39 -45.46
N ALA A 300 -8.69 20.14 -46.31
CA ALA A 300 -7.92 19.57 -47.41
C ALA A 300 -6.85 18.60 -46.86
N PRO A 301 -6.64 17.43 -47.49
CA PRO A 301 -5.60 16.51 -47.07
C PRO A 301 -4.22 17.17 -47.20
N PRO A 302 -3.32 16.97 -46.22
CA PRO A 302 -1.97 17.51 -46.28
C PRO A 302 -1.22 16.97 -47.51
N PRO A 303 -0.35 17.79 -48.15
CA PRO A 303 0.40 17.36 -49.31
C PRO A 303 1.29 16.15 -48.96
N PRO A 304 1.47 15.20 -49.90
CA PRO A 304 2.27 14.01 -49.66
C PRO A 304 3.71 14.39 -49.29
N ALA A 305 4.15 13.91 -48.12
CA ALA A 305 5.53 14.07 -47.68
C ALA A 305 6.45 13.29 -48.63
N VAL A 306 7.39 14.00 -49.25
CA VAL A 306 8.48 13.39 -50.02
C VAL A 306 9.42 12.72 -49.01
N VAL A 307 9.35 11.40 -48.94
CA VAL A 307 10.32 10.60 -48.18
C VAL A 307 11.60 10.56 -48.99
N VAL A 308 12.58 11.39 -48.59
CA VAL A 308 13.96 11.25 -49.07
C VAL A 308 14.53 10.00 -48.40
N ALA A 309 14.79 8.96 -49.19
CA ALA A 309 15.45 7.76 -48.71
C ALA A 309 16.85 8.11 -48.18
N PRO A 310 17.21 7.72 -46.94
CA PRO A 310 18.56 7.90 -46.44
C PRO A 310 19.56 7.13 -47.30
N ALA A 311 20.70 7.76 -47.62
CA ALA A 311 21.79 7.11 -48.36
C ALA A 311 22.26 5.85 -47.62
N PRO A 312 22.62 4.77 -48.33
CA PRO A 312 23.06 3.52 -47.72
C PRO A 312 24.35 3.76 -46.93
N VAL A 313 24.27 3.55 -45.61
CA VAL A 313 25.43 3.55 -44.73
C VAL A 313 26.20 2.26 -44.99
N VAL A 314 27.38 2.40 -45.61
CA VAL A 314 28.35 1.30 -45.72
C VAL A 314 28.93 1.07 -44.33
N VAL A 315 28.51 -0.01 -43.68
CA VAL A 315 29.07 -0.44 -42.40
C VAL A 315 30.39 -1.17 -42.68
N PRO A 316 31.54 -0.70 -42.16
CA PRO A 316 32.79 -1.42 -42.31
C PRO A 316 32.73 -2.77 -41.59
N PRO A 317 33.41 -3.81 -42.10
CA PRO A 317 33.40 -5.13 -41.49
C PRO A 317 33.96 -5.08 -40.06
N PRO A 318 33.39 -5.86 -39.13
CA PRO A 318 33.82 -5.86 -37.72
C PRO A 318 35.28 -6.29 -37.60
N ALA A 319 36.04 -5.54 -36.81
CA ALA A 319 37.43 -5.85 -36.51
C ALA A 319 37.54 -7.26 -35.87
N PRO A 320 38.58 -8.05 -36.21
CA PRO A 320 38.76 -9.37 -35.66
C PRO A 320 38.86 -9.32 -34.13
N HIS A 321 38.02 -10.12 -33.48
CA HIS A 321 37.98 -10.23 -32.02
C HIS A 321 39.31 -10.80 -31.52
N VAL A 322 40.10 -9.96 -30.85
CA VAL A 322 41.21 -10.42 -30.01
C VAL A 322 40.61 -11.03 -28.76
N VAL A 323 40.61 -12.36 -28.67
CA VAL A 323 40.27 -13.09 -27.45
C VAL A 323 41.42 -12.90 -26.47
N VAL A 324 41.29 -11.91 -25.59
CA VAL A 324 42.14 -11.83 -24.40
C VAL A 324 41.62 -12.90 -23.43
N ALA A 325 42.31 -14.04 -23.39
CA ALA A 325 42.06 -15.04 -22.36
C ALA A 325 42.44 -14.44 -20.99
N VAL A 326 41.43 -14.08 -20.20
CA VAL A 326 41.62 -13.65 -18.82
C VAL A 326 42.14 -14.87 -18.03
N PRO A 327 43.27 -14.78 -17.33
CA PRO A 327 43.77 -15.88 -16.51
C PRO A 327 42.72 -16.27 -15.46
N PRO A 328 42.59 -17.57 -15.14
CA PRO A 328 41.59 -18.04 -14.20
C PRO A 328 41.74 -17.33 -12.84
N PRO A 329 40.63 -16.91 -12.20
CA PRO A 329 40.70 -16.26 -10.90
C PRO A 329 41.40 -17.19 -9.91
N ALA A 330 42.31 -16.61 -9.11
CA ALA A 330 43.03 -17.35 -8.10
C ALA A 330 42.05 -18.12 -7.20
N PRO A 331 42.37 -19.36 -6.80
CA PRO A 331 41.48 -20.15 -5.95
C PRO A 331 41.16 -19.39 -4.67
N HIS A 332 39.88 -19.26 -4.36
CA HIS A 332 39.41 -18.62 -3.16
C HIS A 332 40.00 -19.32 -1.93
N VAL A 333 40.91 -18.64 -1.23
CA VAL A 333 41.35 -19.07 0.09
C VAL A 333 40.18 -18.85 1.05
N VAL A 334 39.48 -19.94 1.38
CA VAL A 334 38.44 -19.92 2.41
C VAL A 334 39.15 -19.78 3.76
N TYR A 335 39.17 -18.56 4.30
CA TYR A 335 39.52 -18.35 5.70
C TYR A 335 38.34 -18.82 6.56
N VAL A 336 38.44 -20.04 7.09
CA VAL A 336 37.53 -20.50 8.14
C VAL A 336 37.96 -19.84 9.43
N ALA A 337 37.29 -18.75 9.81
CA ALA A 337 37.49 -18.15 11.12
C ALA A 337 37.18 -19.20 12.20
N PRO A 338 38.05 -19.39 13.22
CA PRO A 338 37.77 -20.29 14.33
C PRO A 338 36.44 -19.91 14.97
N LYS A 339 35.55 -20.90 15.14
CA LYS A 339 34.27 -20.74 15.83
C LYS A 339 34.51 -19.98 17.14
N PRO A 340 33.89 -18.81 17.37
CA PRO A 340 34.01 -18.10 18.63
C PRO A 340 33.64 -19.07 19.75
N ARG A 341 34.56 -19.28 20.70
CA ARG A 341 34.23 -20.05 21.90
C ARG A 341 33.15 -19.27 22.64
N PRO A 342 32.06 -19.91 23.07
CA PRO A 342 31.02 -19.21 23.82
C PRO A 342 31.67 -18.64 25.08
N LEU A 343 31.62 -17.32 25.23
CA LEU A 343 32.04 -16.63 26.46
C LEU A 343 31.08 -17.07 27.57
N VAL A 344 31.59 -17.83 28.53
CA VAL A 344 30.81 -18.29 29.68
C VAL A 344 31.09 -17.35 30.85
N LEU A 345 30.05 -16.69 31.34
CA LEU A 345 30.15 -15.96 32.60
C LEU A 345 30.23 -16.99 33.73
N ILE A 346 31.40 -17.07 34.36
CA ILE A 346 31.58 -17.87 35.57
C ILE A 346 31.17 -16.97 36.76
N PRO A 347 30.12 -17.32 37.52
CA PRO A 347 29.78 -16.61 38.75
C PRO A 347 30.97 -16.64 39.72
N GLY A 348 31.04 -15.65 40.60
CA GLY A 348 32.09 -15.59 41.61
C GLY A 348 32.15 -16.90 42.40
N HIS A 349 33.35 -17.44 42.58
CA HIS A 349 33.56 -18.72 43.21
C HIS A 349 34.83 -18.75 44.05
N TRP A 350 34.90 -19.71 44.97
CA TRP A 350 36.09 -19.95 45.77
C TRP A 350 37.01 -20.95 45.07
N VAL A 351 38.30 -20.63 45.02
CA VAL A 351 39.36 -21.58 44.69
C VAL A 351 40.23 -21.71 45.93
N GLY A 352 40.08 -22.81 46.67
CA GLY A 352 40.66 -22.95 48.00
C GLY A 352 40.12 -21.89 48.97
N ARG A 353 41.01 -21.07 49.52
CA ARG A 353 40.68 -19.97 50.46
C ARG A 353 40.70 -18.58 49.80
N VAL A 354 40.67 -18.50 48.48
CA VAL A 354 40.65 -17.23 47.74
C VAL A 354 39.34 -17.08 46.98
N TRP A 355 38.68 -15.96 47.17
CA TRP A 355 37.47 -15.59 46.43
C TRP A 355 37.87 -15.01 45.07
N VAL A 356 37.35 -15.62 44.00
CA VAL A 356 37.51 -15.13 42.64
C VAL A 356 36.20 -14.45 42.22
N PRO A 357 36.22 -13.13 41.91
CA PRO A 357 35.04 -12.44 41.39
C PRO A 357 34.55 -13.04 40.07
N ALA A 358 33.30 -12.74 39.72
CA ALA A 358 32.72 -13.20 38.46
C ALA A 358 33.59 -12.74 37.28
N HIS A 359 33.89 -13.67 36.38
CA HIS A 359 34.75 -13.41 35.23
C HIS A 359 34.26 -14.21 34.02
N TRP A 360 34.74 -13.79 32.85
CA TRP A 360 34.45 -14.44 31.58
C TRP A 360 35.55 -15.44 31.26
N ALA A 361 35.17 -16.64 30.82
CA ALA A 361 36.05 -17.68 30.30
C ALA A 361 35.70 -18.03 28.85
#